data_AF-A0A7T3V609-F1
#
_entry.id   AF-A0A7T3V609-F1
#
_cell.length_a   1.000
_cell.length_b   1.000
_cell.length_c   1.000
_cell.angle_alpha   90.00
_cell.angle_beta   90.00
_cell.angle_gamma   90.00
#
_symmetry.space_group_name_H-M   'P 1'
#
loop_
_entity.id
_entity.type
_entity.pdbx_description
1 polymer ?
#
loop_
_entity_poly.entity_id
_entity_poly.type
_entity_poly.pdbx_seq_one_letter_code
_entity_poly.pdbx_strand_id
1 'polypeptide(L)' 'MFIDFTATLVKCDCCGKYYDAVLGVELWFRSKQEATEAVKDDGWEEIDGKLYCASCYEYNEDTDEYEVKNDRNRETVIN' A
#
# COMPACT_ATOMS: atom_id res chain seq x y z
N MET A 1 -19.94 12.00 25.25
CA MET A 1 -19.46 12.08 23.85
C MET A 1 -18.34 11.06 23.75
N PHE A 2 -18.62 9.89 23.18
CA PHE A 2 -17.58 8.90 22.91
C PHE A 2 -16.90 9.34 21.63
N ILE A 3 -15.61 9.68 21.71
CA ILE A 3 -14.80 9.95 20.54
C ILE A 3 -14.31 8.59 20.08
N ASP A 4 -14.98 7.99 19.10
CA ASP A 4 -14.45 6.83 18.38
C ASP A 4 -13.22 7.29 17.60
N PHE A 5 -12.04 7.07 18.19
CA PHE A 5 -10.77 7.33 17.52
C PHE A 5 -10.47 6.16 16.59
N THR A 6 -10.93 6.25 15.35
CA THR A 6 -10.52 5.32 14.29
C THR A 6 -9.14 5.73 13.79
N ALA A 7 -8.14 4.93 14.14
CA ALA A 7 -6.78 5.13 13.67
C ALA A 7 -6.54 4.21 12.46
N THR A 8 -6.20 4.79 11.32
CA THR A 8 -5.92 4.05 10.09
C THR A 8 -4.42 3.84 9.95
N LEU A 9 -4.01 2.58 9.80
CA LEU A 9 -2.65 2.19 9.47
C LEU A 9 -2.60 1.74 8.01
N VAL A 10 -1.54 2.13 7.30
CA VAL A 10 -1.33 1.74 5.91
C VAL A 10 -0.39 0.54 5.85
N LYS A 11 -0.81 -0.50 5.15
CA LYS A 11 -0.07 -1.74 4.96
C LYS A 11 0.05 -2.03 3.48
N CYS A 12 1.23 -2.43 3.03
CA CYS A 12 1.42 -2.88 1.66
C CYS A 12 0.73 -4.22 1.45
N ASP A 13 -0.13 -4.32 0.45
CA ASP A 13 -0.85 -5.56 0.11
C ASP A 13 0.07 -6.67 -0.43
N CYS A 14 1.26 -6.33 -0.93
CA CYS A 14 2.25 -7.29 -1.43
C CYS A 14 3.18 -7.81 -0.31
N CYS A 15 3.94 -6.94 0.35
CA CYS A 15 4.93 -7.37 1.35
C CYS A 15 4.41 -7.39 2.79
N GLY A 16 3.21 -6.84 3.04
CA GLY A 16 2.62 -6.75 4.37
C GLY A 16 3.33 -5.78 5.32
N LYS A 17 4.33 -5.01 4.86
CA LYS A 17 4.97 -3.98 5.67
C LYS A 17 4.05 -2.79 5.84
N TYR A 18 4.07 -2.20 7.03
CA TYR A 18 3.35 -0.98 7.33
C TYR A 18 4.17 0.24 6.93
N TYR A 19 3.50 1.34 6.62
CA TYR A 19 4.13 2.60 6.23
C TYR A 19 4.99 3.19 7.37
N ASP A 20 4.53 3.07 8.61
CA ASP A 20 5.26 3.48 9.82
C ASP A 20 6.66 2.82 9.93
N ALA A 21 6.76 1.53 9.56
CA ALA A 21 7.99 0.76 9.57
C ALA A 21 8.96 1.17 8.46
N VAL A 22 8.47 1.81 7.39
CA VAL A 22 9.32 2.39 6.33
C VAL A 22 9.98 3.68 6.83
N LEU A 23 9.24 4.50 7.60
CA LEU A 23 9.73 5.76 8.13
C LEU A 23 10.42 5.64 9.50
N GLY A 24 10.30 4.48 10.16
CA GLY A 24 10.85 4.24 11.50
C GLY A 24 10.11 5.01 12.61
N VAL A 25 8.87 5.43 12.35
CA VAL A 25 8.03 6.23 13.27
C VAL A 25 6.60 5.70 13.25
N GLU A 26 5.96 5.61 14.42
CA GLU A 26 4.57 5.15 14.53
C GLU A 26 3.61 6.23 14.01
N LEU A 27 3.03 6.00 12.83
CA LEU A 27 2.11 6.94 12.16
C LEU A 27 0.69 6.41 12.18
N TRP A 28 -0.20 7.22 12.73
CA TRP A 28 -1.63 6.92 12.81
C TRP A 28 -2.41 8.00 12.07
N PHE A 29 -3.12 7.61 11.03
CA PHE A 29 -3.94 8.55 10.26
C PHE A 29 -5.36 8.59 10.81
N ARG A 30 -6.00 9.76 10.80
CA ARG A 30 -7.39 9.89 11.28
C ARG A 30 -8.41 9.32 10.31
N SER A 31 -8.06 9.19 9.03
CA SER A 31 -8.93 8.69 7.99
C SER A 31 -8.16 7.90 6.94
N LYS A 32 -8.86 7.02 6.21
CA LYS A 32 -8.30 6.30 5.06
C LYS A 32 -7.79 7.25 3.96
N GLN A 33 -8.51 8.34 3.71
CA GLN A 33 -8.15 9.29 2.67
C GLN A 33 -6.81 9.97 2.96
N GLU A 34 -6.65 10.51 4.17
CA GLU A 34 -5.39 11.11 4.64
C GLU A 34 -4.23 10.12 4.56
N ALA A 35 -4.49 8.86 4.96
CA ALA A 35 -3.51 7.78 4.90
C ALA A 35 -3.07 7.48 3.46
N THR A 36 -4.01 7.40 2.52
CA THR A 36 -3.75 7.13 1.11
C THR A 36 -3.04 8.29 0.43
N GLU A 37 -3.38 9.55 0.74
CA GLU A 37 -2.70 10.72 0.18
C GLU A 37 -1.24 10.80 0.66
N ALA A 38 -0.99 10.58 1.96
CA ALA A 38 0.35 10.64 2.53
C ALA A 38 1.31 9.59 1.95
N VAL A 39 0.85 8.36 1.77
CA VAL A 39 1.69 7.29 1.19
C VAL A 39 1.87 7.45 -0.32
N LYS A 40 0.89 8.00 -1.05
CA LYS A 40 1.04 8.33 -2.47
C LYS A 40 2.10 9.42 -2.69
N ASP A 41 2.16 10.42 -1.81
CA ASP A 41 3.21 11.45 -1.83
C ASP A 41 4.62 10.84 -1.59
N ASP A 42 4.70 9.77 -0.80
CA ASP A 42 5.94 9.02 -0.52
C ASP A 42 6.24 7.92 -1.57
N GLY A 43 5.53 7.92 -2.70
CA GLY A 43 5.77 6.98 -3.80
C GLY A 43 5.21 5.57 -3.57
N TRP A 44 4.09 5.45 -2.86
CA TRP A 44 3.25 4.26 -2.93
C TRP A 44 2.22 4.40 -4.05
N GLU A 45 1.86 3.29 -4.68
CA GLU A 45 0.92 3.29 -5.79
C GLU A 45 -0.30 2.42 -5.49
N GLU A 46 -1.46 2.86 -5.98
CA GLU A 46 -2.70 2.11 -5.90
C GLU A 46 -2.97 1.39 -7.22
N ILE A 47 -2.87 0.07 -7.20
CA ILE A 47 -3.05 -0.80 -8.38
C ILE A 47 -4.21 -1.75 -8.07
N ASP A 48 -5.26 -1.75 -8.90
CA ASP A 48 -6.49 -2.55 -8.70
C ASP A 48 -7.15 -2.36 -7.31
N GLY A 49 -7.12 -1.14 -6.77
CA GLY A 49 -7.70 -0.82 -5.45
C GLY A 49 -6.93 -1.39 -4.25
N LYS A 50 -5.73 -1.91 -4.48
CA LYS A 50 -4.76 -2.34 -3.47
C LYS A 50 -3.57 -1.40 -3.45
N LEU A 51 -2.92 -1.26 -2.30
CA LEU A 51 -1.86 -0.28 -2.13
C LEU A 51 -0.49 -0.96 -1.98
N TYR A 52 0.48 -0.47 -2.75
CA TYR A 52 1.81 -1.06 -2.86
C TYR A 52 2.91 -0.05 -2.57
N CYS A 53 3.93 -0.45 -1.83
CA CYS A 53 5.11 0.38 -1.63
C CYS A 53 6.00 0.37 -2.88
N ALA A 54 6.85 1.40 -3.06
CA ALA A 54 7.80 1.53 -4.17
C ALA A 54 8.68 0.29 -4.43
N SER A 55 8.89 -0.56 -3.42
CA SER A 55 9.64 -1.81 -3.55
C SER A 55 8.83 -2.97 -4.14
N CYS A 56 7.50 -2.88 -4.10
CA CYS A 56 6.57 -3.94 -4.48
C CYS A 56 5.89 -3.70 -5.83
N TYR A 57 6.07 -2.55 -6.46
CA TYR A 57 5.60 -2.28 -7.82
C TYR A 57 6.73 -1.73 -8.70
N GLU A 58 6.61 -1.91 -10.01
CA GLU A 58 7.44 -1.32 -11.06
C GLU A 58 6.56 -0.65 -12.10
N TYR A 59 7.15 0.30 -12.82
CA TYR A 59 6.59 0.82 -14.05
C TYR A 59 7.00 -0.10 -15.20
N ASN A 60 6.03 -0.60 -15.95
CA ASN A 60 6.27 -1.37 -17.16
C ASN A 60 6.23 -0.43 -18.37
N GLU A 61 7.40 -0.15 -18.96
CA GLU A 61 7.53 0.74 -20.12
C GLU A 61 6.88 0.19 -21.40
N ASP A 62 6.65 -1.12 -21.51
CA ASP A 62 6.00 -1.74 -22.67
C ASP A 62 4.48 -1.55 -22.65
N THR A 63 3.87 -1.55 -21.46
CA THR A 63 2.41 -1.39 -21.28
C THR A 63 2.02 0.02 -20.85
N ASP A 64 2.98 0.87 -20.47
CA ASP A 64 2.77 2.21 -19.89
C ASP A 64 1.95 2.17 -18.58
N GLU A 65 2.05 1.06 -17.84
CA GLU A 65 1.26 0.78 -16.63
C GLU A 65 2.15 0.37 -15.44
N TYR A 66 1.68 0.64 -14.21
CA TYR A 66 2.35 0.16 -13.00
C TYR A 66 1.91 -1.27 -12.67
N GLU A 67 2.88 -2.16 -12.51
CA GLU A 67 2.69 -3.58 -12.24
C GLU A 67 3.31 -3.97 -10.89
N VAL A 68 2.71 -4.95 -10.21
CA VAL A 68 3.22 -5.44 -8.92
C VAL A 68 4.40 -6.38 -9.17
N LYS A 69 5.60 -6.02 -8.68
CA LYS A 69 6.87 -6.77 -8.83
C LYS A 69 6.84 -8.20 -8.32
N ASN A 70 5.97 -8.50 -7.36
CA ASN A 70 5.96 -9.79 -6.69
C ASN A 70 4.59 -10.44 -6.78
N ASP A 71 4.42 -11.18 -7.86
CA ASP A 71 3.35 -12.14 -8.02
C ASP A 71 3.68 -13.41 -7.22
N ARG A 72 3.67 -13.33 -5.88
CA ARG A 72 3.70 -14.51 -5.01
C ARG A 72 2.29 -15.05 -4.69
N ASN A 73 1.28 -14.70 -5.50
CA ASN A 73 -0.07 -15.25 -5.33
C ASN A 73 -0.82 -15.61 -6.62
N ARG A 74 -0.18 -15.70 -7.79
CA ARG A 74 -0.76 -16.41 -8.96
C ARG A 74 -0.85 -17.92 -8.78
N GLU A 75 -0.30 -18.48 -7.71
CA GLU A 75 -0.44 -19.91 -7.39
C GLU A 75 -1.49 -20.17 -6.30
N THR A 76 -2.77 -19.90 -6.60
CA THR A 76 -3.84 -20.83 -6.17
C THR A 76 -5.00 -20.80 -7.18
N VAL A 77 -4.68 -21.01 -8.46
CA VAL A 77 -5.60 -21.69 -9.37
C VAL A 77 -4.98 -23.04 -9.67
N ILE A 78 -4.98 -23.93 -8.67
CA ILE A 78 -4.69 -25.34 -8.89
C ILE A 78 -5.88 -26.12 -8.32
N ASN A 79 -6.74 -26.54 -9.26
CA ASN A 79 -7.78 -27.58 -9.22
C ASN A 79 -8.92 -27.47 -8.19
#